data_AF-A0A7S0ALD0-F1
#
_entry.id   AF-A0A7S0ALD0-F1
#
_cell.length_a   1.000
_cell.length_b   1.000
_cell.length_c   1.000
_cell.angle_alpha   90.00
_cell.angle_beta   90.00
_cell.angle_gamma   90.00
#
_symmetry.space_group_name_H-M   'P 1'
#
loop_
_entity.id
_entity.type
_entity.pdbx_description
1 polymer ?
#
loop_
_entity_poly.entity_id
_entity_poly.type
_entity_poly.pdbx_seq_one_letter_code
_entity_poly.pdbx_strand_id
1 'polypeptide(L)'
;MGSLSGTPSWCYSCPTLMVAGLTCKALRSRQASGTLRGQAIVCSSVWSASRFKKHGSDRRVEKDTRAKRVSLPVKLNKQLTACSSVEAMLTLYSAHWRDFNAVNLATALHQMAKHQPGPQAACSAVFRDLVSAVYHAAPNFGAQALTNIVWSFARISVMHHPCLEALSAASLRRISEFSHQGLASMSWSFSTRQWHHQPLLESISASAIPRITDFLPQ
;
A
#
# COMPACT_ATOMS: atom_id res chain seq x y z
N MET A 1 46.44 -6.95 7.81
CA MET A 1 45.93 -7.86 6.76
C MET A 1 44.53 -8.28 7.21
N GLY A 2 43.42 -7.70 6.79
CA GLY A 2 43.07 -7.07 5.53
C GLY A 2 42.09 -7.98 4.78
N SER A 3 40.79 -7.82 5.01
CA SER A 3 39.74 -8.15 4.03
C SER A 3 38.42 -7.51 4.45
N LEU A 4 38.01 -6.50 3.68
CA LEU A 4 36.74 -5.80 3.71
C LEU A 4 35.78 -6.57 2.77
N SER A 5 34.60 -6.99 3.25
CA SER A 5 33.49 -7.39 2.39
C SER A 5 32.40 -6.32 2.46
N GLY A 6 32.36 -5.49 1.42
CA GLY A 6 31.44 -4.38 1.25
C GLY A 6 29.99 -4.80 1.10
N THR A 7 29.11 -4.08 1.77
CA THR A 7 27.67 -4.06 1.50
C THR A 7 27.38 -3.06 0.37
N PRO A 8 26.37 -3.29 -0.47
CA PRO A 8 26.05 -2.36 -1.55
C PRO A 8 25.38 -1.12 -0.96
N SER A 9 26.16 -0.05 -0.87
CA SER A 9 25.67 1.32 -0.75
C SER A 9 24.74 1.61 -1.94
N TRP A 10 23.53 2.10 -1.67
CA TRP A 10 22.69 2.74 -2.67
C TRP A 10 23.42 3.98 -3.19
N CYS A 11 24.25 3.81 -4.23
CA CYS A 11 24.87 4.90 -4.94
C CYS A 11 23.79 5.68 -5.69
N TYR A 12 23.46 6.86 -5.19
CA TYR A 12 23.02 7.97 -6.02
C TYR A 12 24.20 8.35 -6.94
N SER A 13 24.40 7.61 -8.02
CA SER A 13 25.27 7.98 -9.15
C SER A 13 24.93 7.08 -10.33
N CYS A 14 24.02 7.54 -11.17
CA CYS A 14 23.86 7.03 -12.53
C CYS A 14 24.27 8.15 -13.48
N PRO A 15 25.51 8.19 -14.00
CA PRO A 15 25.93 9.16 -14.99
C PRO A 15 26.15 8.48 -16.34
N THR A 16 25.09 8.15 -17.09
CA THR A 16 25.11 8.16 -18.56
C THR A 16 23.72 7.88 -19.14
N LEU A 17 23.05 8.95 -19.58
CA LEU A 17 22.36 9.06 -20.87
C LEU A 17 21.80 10.49 -20.98
N MET A 18 22.71 11.44 -21.24
CA MET A 18 22.34 12.64 -22.00
C MET A 18 22.14 12.19 -23.46
N VAL A 19 20.90 11.93 -23.87
CA VAL A 19 20.45 12.19 -25.24
C VAL A 19 18.98 12.62 -25.20
N ALA A 20 18.72 13.76 -25.83
CA ALA A 20 17.43 14.33 -26.21
C ALA A 20 16.52 14.84 -25.08
N GLY A 21 16.68 16.15 -24.79
CA GLY A 21 15.63 16.94 -24.17
C GLY A 21 14.38 16.98 -25.04
N LEU A 22 13.25 16.55 -24.49
CA LEU A 22 11.91 16.93 -24.94
C LEU A 22 11.06 17.16 -23.70
N THR A 23 10.80 18.45 -23.45
CA THR A 23 9.93 18.97 -22.41
C THR A 23 8.48 18.55 -22.61
N CYS A 24 7.79 18.40 -21.49
CA CYS A 24 6.37 18.17 -21.30
C CYS A 24 5.47 19.07 -22.18
N LYS A 25 5.03 18.61 -23.36
CA LYS A 25 3.90 19.19 -24.13
C LYS A 25 3.53 18.32 -25.35
N ALA A 26 2.65 17.32 -25.19
CA ALA A 26 1.84 16.78 -26.31
C ALA A 26 0.81 15.77 -25.81
N LEU A 27 -0.32 16.25 -25.27
CA LEU A 27 -1.52 15.45 -25.11
C LEU A 27 -2.71 16.30 -25.54
N ARG A 28 -2.87 16.43 -26.86
CA ARG A 28 -4.12 16.76 -27.57
C ARG A 28 -3.91 16.70 -29.08
N SER A 29 -4.99 16.33 -29.77
CA SER A 29 -5.19 16.25 -31.22
C SER A 29 -4.64 15.02 -31.94
N ARG A 30 -5.52 14.02 -32.10
CA ARG A 30 -5.78 13.39 -33.40
C ARG A 30 -7.16 12.75 -33.38
N GLN A 31 -8.14 13.54 -33.82
CA GLN A 31 -9.42 13.07 -34.35
C GLN A 31 -9.27 12.94 -35.88
N ALA A 32 -9.99 11.97 -36.44
CA ALA A 32 -10.23 11.69 -37.86
C ALA A 32 -9.00 11.14 -38.63
N SER A 33 -9.06 10.03 -39.36
CA SER A 33 -10.13 9.55 -40.25
C SER A 33 -9.98 8.04 -40.51
N GLY A 34 -11.06 7.29 -40.70
CA GLY A 34 -10.97 5.89 -41.14
C GLY A 34 -12.23 5.07 -40.90
N THR A 35 -13.27 5.36 -41.66
CA THR A 35 -14.50 4.56 -41.76
C THR A 35 -14.21 3.22 -42.44
N LEU A 36 -14.55 2.09 -41.83
CA LEU A 36 -15.53 1.10 -42.36
C LEU A 36 -15.49 -0.26 -41.64
N ARG A 37 -16.72 -0.75 -41.41
CA ARG A 37 -17.19 -2.14 -41.29
C ARG A 37 -16.94 -2.88 -39.98
N GLY A 38 -18.01 -2.92 -39.19
CA GLY A 38 -18.80 -4.15 -39.06
C GLY A 38 -18.41 -5.10 -37.95
N GLN A 39 -19.11 -5.02 -36.82
CA GLN A 39 -20.05 -6.06 -36.40
C GLN A 39 -20.70 -5.60 -35.08
N ALA A 40 -21.98 -5.26 -35.19
CA ALA A 40 -22.88 -5.12 -34.06
C ALA A 40 -23.22 -6.52 -33.56
N ILE A 41 -22.87 -6.84 -32.32
CA ILE A 41 -23.56 -7.90 -31.57
C ILE A 41 -24.69 -7.24 -30.80
N VAL A 42 -25.87 -7.66 -31.21
CA VAL A 42 -27.19 -7.33 -30.72
C VAL A 42 -27.34 -7.72 -29.26
N CYS A 43 -27.88 -6.82 -28.43
CA CYS A 43 -28.67 -7.21 -27.26
C CYS A 43 -29.98 -6.40 -27.28
N SER A 44 -30.83 -6.71 -28.26
CA SER A 44 -32.28 -6.48 -28.17
C SER A 44 -32.82 -7.37 -27.03
N SER A 45 -33.87 -7.08 -26.26
CA SER A 45 -35.10 -6.30 -26.42
C SER A 45 -35.63 -6.13 -24.96
N VAL A 46 -36.49 -5.21 -24.52
CA VAL A 46 -37.78 -4.74 -25.00
C VAL A 46 -38.13 -3.53 -24.11
N TRP A 47 -38.45 -2.38 -24.70
CA TRP A 47 -39.16 -1.32 -23.97
C TRP A 47 -40.42 -1.00 -24.77
N SER A 48 -41.55 -1.61 -24.35
CA SER A 48 -42.87 -1.28 -24.86
C SER A 48 -43.59 -0.46 -23.81
N ALA A 49 -43.76 0.83 -24.11
CA ALA A 49 -44.65 1.71 -23.39
C ALA A 49 -46.09 1.37 -23.73
N SER A 50 -46.95 1.11 -22.73
CA SER A 50 -48.38 1.44 -22.80
C SER A 50 -49.14 1.24 -21.48
N ARG A 51 -49.99 2.24 -21.21
CA ARG A 51 -51.20 2.28 -20.36
C ARG A 51 -51.06 2.50 -18.84
N PHE A 52 -51.25 3.78 -18.52
CA PHE A 52 -51.84 4.33 -17.31
C PHE A 52 -53.12 3.56 -16.87
N LYS A 53 -53.14 3.06 -15.63
CA LYS A 53 -54.34 2.85 -14.81
C LYS A 53 -53.98 3.11 -13.35
N LYS A 54 -54.62 4.13 -12.75
CA LYS A 54 -54.60 4.39 -11.30
C LYS A 54 -55.60 3.47 -10.62
N HIS A 55 -55.20 2.78 -9.56
CA HIS A 55 -55.90 2.67 -8.27
C HIS A 55 -55.22 1.66 -7.34
N GLY A 56 -55.24 1.94 -6.04
CA GLY A 56 -55.09 0.94 -4.98
C GLY A 56 -53.81 1.04 -4.18
N SER A 57 -53.87 1.81 -3.08
CA SER A 57 -52.89 1.81 -2.01
C SER A 57 -52.85 0.44 -1.32
N ASP A 58 -51.77 -0.31 -1.50
CA ASP A 58 -51.42 -1.43 -0.64
C ASP A 58 -49.99 -1.24 -0.13
N ARG A 59 -49.88 -0.71 1.10
CA ARG A 59 -48.60 -0.57 1.80
C ARG A 59 -48.20 -1.94 2.34
N ARG A 60 -47.74 -2.81 1.45
CA ARG A 60 -46.89 -3.94 1.86
C ARG A 60 -45.53 -3.34 2.21
N VAL A 61 -45.18 -3.35 3.49
CA VAL A 61 -43.87 -2.99 4.01
C VAL A 61 -42.84 -3.89 3.32
N GLU A 62 -42.28 -3.39 2.23
CA GLU A 62 -41.14 -3.97 1.54
C GLU A 62 -39.98 -3.85 2.51
N LYS A 63 -39.68 -4.94 3.22
CA LYS A 63 -38.51 -5.03 4.08
C LYS A 63 -37.30 -4.82 3.17
N ASP A 64 -36.76 -3.60 3.21
CA ASP A 64 -35.52 -3.19 2.60
C ASP A 64 -34.41 -4.12 3.06
N THR A 65 -34.18 -5.20 2.30
CA THR A 65 -33.00 -6.06 2.42
C THR A 65 -31.82 -5.32 1.82
N ARG A 66 -31.47 -4.19 2.45
CA ARG A 66 -30.22 -3.47 2.22
C ARG A 66 -29.07 -4.35 2.72
N ALA A 67 -28.71 -5.35 1.93
CA ALA A 67 -27.45 -6.06 2.06
C ALA A 67 -26.35 -4.99 2.15
N LYS A 68 -25.65 -4.92 3.29
CA LYS A 68 -24.60 -3.94 3.56
C LYS A 68 -23.61 -3.93 2.40
N ARG A 69 -23.68 -2.93 1.52
CA ARG A 69 -22.74 -2.77 0.41
C ARG A 69 -21.36 -2.53 1.02
N VAL A 70 -20.51 -3.55 0.99
CA VAL A 70 -19.13 -3.50 1.51
C VAL A 70 -18.40 -2.35 0.81
N SER A 71 -17.75 -1.48 1.59
CA SER A 71 -17.03 -0.31 1.07
C SER A 71 -15.87 -0.74 0.16
N LEU A 72 -15.53 0.10 -0.82
CA LEU A 72 -14.46 -0.20 -1.79
C LEU A 72 -13.10 -0.50 -1.12
N PRO A 73 -12.63 0.27 -0.11
CA PRO A 73 -11.37 -0.05 0.57
C PRO A 73 -11.36 -1.43 1.24
N VAL A 74 -12.51 -1.88 1.76
CA VAL A 74 -12.64 -3.22 2.35
C VAL A 74 -12.59 -4.30 1.28
N LYS A 75 -13.18 -4.06 0.09
CA LYS A 75 -13.05 -4.98 -1.05
C LYS A 75 -11.61 -5.08 -1.54
N LEU A 76 -10.92 -3.95 -1.68
CA LEU A 76 -9.50 -3.90 -2.06
C LEU A 76 -8.63 -4.63 -1.04
N ASN A 77 -8.91 -4.49 0.26
CA ASN A 77 -8.18 -5.22 1.30
C ASN A 77 -8.34 -6.75 1.15
N LYS A 78 -9.57 -7.22 0.92
CA LYS A 78 -9.85 -8.64 0.66
C LYS A 78 -9.10 -9.15 -0.57
N GLN A 79 -9.04 -8.35 -1.63
CA GLN A 79 -8.28 -8.70 -2.84
C GLN A 79 -6.78 -8.77 -2.55
N LEU A 80 -6.20 -7.80 -1.84
CA LEU A 80 -4.79 -7.82 -1.44
C LEU A 80 -4.44 -9.06 -0.62
N THR A 81 -5.29 -9.46 0.32
CA THR A 81 -5.06 -10.67 1.14
C THR A 81 -5.19 -11.97 0.36
N ALA A 82 -5.92 -11.95 -0.77
CA ALA A 82 -6.10 -13.10 -1.64
C ALA A 82 -5.03 -13.19 -2.74
N CYS A 83 -4.25 -12.13 -2.97
CA CYS A 83 -3.14 -12.15 -3.92
C CYS A 83 -2.07 -13.15 -3.47
N SER A 84 -1.64 -14.02 -4.40
CA SER A 84 -0.60 -15.02 -4.20
C SER A 84 0.78 -14.61 -4.74
N SER A 85 0.88 -13.45 -5.39
CA SER A 85 2.16 -12.93 -5.92
C SER A 85 2.28 -11.43 -5.75
N VAL A 86 3.53 -10.95 -5.71
CA VAL A 86 3.86 -9.54 -5.63
C VAL A 86 3.40 -8.79 -6.90
N GLU A 87 3.52 -9.42 -8.06
CA GLU A 87 3.11 -8.86 -9.35
C GLU A 87 1.60 -8.60 -9.38
N ALA A 88 0.79 -9.52 -8.83
CA ALA A 88 -0.65 -9.34 -8.72
C ALA A 88 -0.99 -8.16 -7.79
N MET A 89 -0.27 -8.02 -6.66
CA MET A 89 -0.47 -6.90 -5.74
C MET A 89 -0.06 -5.55 -6.36
N LEU A 90 1.05 -5.50 -7.09
CA LEU A 90 1.50 -4.30 -7.80
C LEU A 90 0.54 -3.93 -8.95
N THR A 91 -0.01 -4.92 -9.64
CA THR A 91 -1.05 -4.71 -10.67
C THR A 91 -2.32 -4.15 -10.05
N LEU A 92 -2.77 -4.71 -8.92
CA LEU A 92 -3.94 -4.23 -8.19
C LEU A 92 -3.76 -2.79 -7.70
N TYR A 93 -2.58 -2.47 -7.16
CA TYR A 93 -2.24 -1.11 -6.76
C TYR A 93 -2.25 -0.15 -7.95
N SER A 94 -1.60 -0.51 -9.06
CA SER A 94 -1.56 0.32 -10.28
C SER A 94 -2.96 0.65 -10.81
N ALA A 95 -3.88 -0.32 -10.75
CA ALA A 95 -5.25 -0.15 -11.21
C ALA A 95 -6.11 0.74 -10.27
N HIS A 96 -5.81 0.76 -8.97
CA HIS A 96 -6.70 1.34 -7.94
C HIS A 96 -6.01 2.26 -6.93
N TRP A 97 -4.82 2.80 -7.23
CA TRP A 97 -4.01 3.55 -6.26
C TRP A 97 -4.76 4.74 -5.62
N ARG A 98 -5.70 5.36 -6.33
CA ARG A 98 -6.53 6.48 -5.80
C ARG A 98 -7.53 6.05 -4.73
N ASP A 99 -7.90 4.77 -4.74
CA ASP A 99 -8.88 4.20 -3.80
C ASP A 99 -8.19 3.54 -2.59
N PHE A 100 -6.87 3.46 -2.58
CA PHE A 100 -6.10 2.90 -1.46
C PHE A 100 -6.07 3.88 -0.29
N ASN A 101 -6.51 3.41 0.87
CA ASN A 101 -6.31 4.13 2.12
C ASN A 101 -5.09 3.59 2.89
N ALA A 102 -4.81 4.18 4.07
CA ALA A 102 -3.71 3.75 4.94
C ALA A 102 -3.74 2.24 5.25
N VAL A 103 -4.91 1.65 5.50
CA VAL A 103 -5.03 0.20 5.78
C VAL A 103 -4.64 -0.63 4.56
N ASN A 104 -5.07 -0.24 3.36
CA ASN A 104 -4.71 -0.92 2.12
C ASN A 104 -3.20 -0.81 1.84
N LEU A 105 -2.59 0.37 2.02
CA LEU A 105 -1.15 0.58 1.83
C LEU A 105 -0.31 -0.31 2.75
N ALA A 106 -0.63 -0.31 4.05
CA ALA A 106 0.06 -1.15 5.03
C ALA A 106 -0.11 -2.65 4.71
N THR A 107 -1.32 -3.05 4.31
CA THR A 107 -1.62 -4.45 3.96
C THR A 107 -0.86 -4.87 2.72
N ALA A 108 -0.85 -4.05 1.66
CA ALA A 108 -0.13 -4.38 0.43
C ALA A 108 1.35 -4.61 0.68
N LEU A 109 2.01 -3.70 1.39
CA LEU A 109 3.44 -3.83 1.68
C LEU A 109 3.74 -5.05 2.56
N HIS A 110 2.89 -5.32 3.55
CA HIS A 110 3.00 -6.50 4.39
C HIS A 110 2.84 -7.81 3.62
N GLN A 111 1.84 -7.89 2.74
CA GLN A 111 1.64 -9.06 1.89
C GLN A 111 2.81 -9.27 0.94
N MET A 112 3.34 -8.20 0.34
CA MET A 112 4.54 -8.29 -0.50
C MET A 112 5.72 -8.83 0.30
N ALA A 113 5.97 -8.33 1.51
CA ALA A 113 7.05 -8.81 2.36
C ALA A 113 6.93 -10.29 2.74
N LYS A 114 5.71 -10.80 2.95
CA LYS A 114 5.47 -12.23 3.18
C LYS A 114 5.82 -13.09 1.96
N HIS A 115 5.54 -12.58 0.76
CA HIS A 115 5.82 -13.27 -0.50
C HIS A 115 7.25 -13.05 -1.01
N GLN A 116 8.03 -12.20 -0.33
CA GLN A 116 9.43 -11.85 -0.65
C GLN A 116 9.59 -11.36 -2.10
N PRO A 117 9.45 -10.05 -2.35
CA PRO A 117 9.58 -9.53 -3.70
C PRO A 117 10.98 -9.85 -4.24
N GLY A 118 11.04 -10.42 -5.44
CA GLY A 118 12.31 -10.55 -6.15
C GLY A 118 12.94 -9.18 -6.42
N PRO A 119 14.26 -9.12 -6.70
CA PRO A 119 14.98 -7.86 -6.92
C PRO A 119 14.31 -6.95 -7.97
N GLN A 120 13.72 -7.54 -9.01
CA GLN A 120 13.05 -6.82 -10.09
C GLN A 120 11.77 -6.12 -9.60
N ALA A 121 10.98 -6.76 -8.74
CA ALA A 121 9.75 -6.19 -8.22
C ALA A 121 10.03 -5.01 -7.28
N ALA A 122 11.06 -5.13 -6.43
CA ALA A 122 11.51 -4.06 -5.53
C ALA A 122 12.04 -2.82 -6.29
N CYS A 123 12.61 -3.01 -7.47
CA CYS A 123 13.10 -1.92 -8.33
C CYS A 123 12.03 -1.33 -9.26
N SER A 124 10.81 -1.87 -9.29
CA SER A 124 9.75 -1.38 -10.17
C SER A 124 9.30 0.04 -9.83
N ALA A 125 8.92 0.84 -10.84
CA ALA A 125 8.41 2.20 -10.63
C ALA A 125 7.16 2.19 -9.75
N VAL A 126 6.26 1.23 -9.97
CA VAL A 126 5.04 1.03 -9.18
C VAL A 126 5.33 0.79 -7.71
N PHE A 127 6.36 -0.01 -7.40
CA PHE A 127 6.75 -0.25 -6.01
C PHE A 127 7.31 1.02 -5.35
N ARG A 128 8.11 1.82 -6.08
CA ARG A 128 8.57 3.12 -5.57
C ARG A 128 7.41 4.08 -5.32
N ASP A 129 6.42 4.13 -6.21
CA ASP A 129 5.23 4.95 -6.05
C ASP A 129 4.41 4.52 -4.82
N LEU A 130 4.29 3.19 -4.57
CA LEU A 130 3.67 2.66 -3.36
C LEU A 130 4.42 3.10 -2.10
N VAL A 131 5.76 3.01 -2.10
CA VAL A 131 6.59 3.47 -0.97
C VAL A 131 6.43 4.98 -0.74
N SER A 132 6.33 5.78 -1.80
CA SER A 132 6.05 7.20 -1.71
C SER A 132 4.66 7.48 -1.12
N ALA A 133 3.64 6.71 -1.51
CA ALA A 133 2.30 6.81 -0.92
C ALA A 133 2.31 6.45 0.57
N VAL A 134 3.08 5.43 0.97
CA VAL A 134 3.30 5.09 2.39
C VAL A 134 3.98 6.23 3.14
N TYR A 135 5.02 6.84 2.57
CA TYR A 135 5.69 8.00 3.16
C TYR A 135 4.70 9.15 3.43
N HIS A 136 3.87 9.52 2.45
CA HIS A 136 2.89 10.59 2.62
C HIS A 136 1.76 10.22 3.60
N ALA A 137 1.42 8.94 3.71
CA ALA A 137 0.40 8.45 4.65
C ALA A 137 0.96 8.17 6.06
N ALA A 138 2.27 8.33 6.30
CA ALA A 138 2.93 7.97 7.56
C ALA A 138 2.22 8.48 8.83
N PRO A 139 1.74 9.74 8.90
CA PRO A 139 1.06 10.26 10.09
C PRO A 139 -0.29 9.57 10.39
N ASN A 140 -0.90 8.92 9.40
CA ASN A 140 -2.25 8.38 9.47
C ASN A 140 -2.30 6.89 9.86
N PHE A 141 -1.14 6.22 9.99
CA PHE A 141 -1.08 4.82 10.41
C PHE A 141 -1.25 4.70 11.93
N GLY A 142 -2.00 3.68 12.36
CA GLY A 142 -2.04 3.23 13.76
C GLY A 142 -0.83 2.35 14.11
N ALA A 143 -0.62 2.10 15.41
CA ALA A 143 0.54 1.34 15.91
C ALA A 143 0.77 0.00 15.20
N GLN A 144 -0.27 -0.83 15.03
CA GLN A 144 -0.14 -2.13 14.36
C GLN A 144 0.25 -1.98 12.87
N ALA A 145 -0.30 -0.97 12.18
CA ALA A 145 0.05 -0.71 10.78
C ALA A 145 1.51 -0.23 10.66
N LEU A 146 1.97 0.63 11.57
CA LEU A 146 3.37 1.08 11.63
C LEU A 146 4.31 -0.12 11.82
N THR A 147 4.04 -1.00 12.80
CA THR A 147 4.82 -2.22 13.01
C THR A 147 4.88 -3.09 11.75
N ASN A 148 3.73 -3.34 11.12
CA ASN A 148 3.67 -4.16 9.91
C ASN A 148 4.47 -3.55 8.77
N ILE A 149 4.40 -2.22 8.59
CA ILE A 149 5.16 -1.51 7.56
C ILE A 149 6.66 -1.64 7.84
N VAL A 150 7.13 -1.26 9.02
CA VAL A 150 8.58 -1.26 9.32
C VAL A 150 9.15 -2.69 9.26
N TRP A 151 8.40 -3.68 9.73
CA TRP A 151 8.75 -5.10 9.54
C TRP A 151 8.86 -5.50 8.07
N SER A 152 7.96 -4.98 7.24
CA SER A 152 7.99 -5.23 5.79
C SER A 152 9.25 -4.64 5.16
N PHE A 153 9.60 -3.39 5.51
CA PHE A 153 10.85 -2.75 5.08
C PHE A 153 12.07 -3.59 5.47
N ALA A 154 12.08 -4.13 6.71
CA ALA A 154 13.14 -4.99 7.19
C ALA A 154 13.25 -6.31 6.43
N ARG A 155 12.13 -6.92 6.04
CA ARG A 155 12.10 -8.18 5.29
C ARG A 155 12.46 -8.04 3.82
N ILE A 156 11.96 -7.00 3.15
CA ILE A 156 12.19 -6.78 1.71
C ILE A 156 13.52 -6.07 1.44
N SER A 157 14.28 -5.77 2.49
CA SER A 157 15.57 -5.08 2.43
C SER A 157 15.54 -3.73 1.71
N VAL A 158 14.45 -2.98 1.87
CA VAL A 158 14.31 -1.63 1.32
C VAL A 158 14.77 -0.60 2.35
N MET A 159 15.60 0.34 1.89
CA MET A 159 16.14 1.44 2.69
C MET A 159 15.72 2.77 2.07
N HIS A 160 14.56 3.29 2.49
CA HIS A 160 14.06 4.60 2.07
C HIS A 160 14.11 5.57 3.26
N HIS A 161 15.23 6.25 3.43
CA HIS A 161 15.53 7.09 4.59
C HIS A 161 14.41 8.07 4.97
N PRO A 162 13.84 8.88 4.05
CA PRO A 162 12.74 9.79 4.41
C PRO A 162 11.49 9.07 4.93
N CYS A 163 11.26 7.84 4.48
CA CYS A 163 10.10 7.06 4.91
C CYS A 163 10.36 6.44 6.28
N LEU A 164 11.55 5.90 6.51
CA LEU A 164 11.96 5.40 7.83
C LEU A 164 11.92 6.51 8.88
N GLU A 165 12.40 7.72 8.57
CA GLU A 165 12.31 8.89 9.45
C GLU A 165 10.84 9.24 9.77
N ALA A 166 9.98 9.34 8.74
CA ALA A 166 8.57 9.66 8.93
C ALA A 166 7.82 8.59 9.75
N LEU A 167 8.13 7.31 9.51
CA LEU A 167 7.59 6.19 10.28
C LEU A 167 8.10 6.24 11.73
N SER A 168 9.39 6.53 11.95
CA SER A 168 9.95 6.68 13.29
C SER A 168 9.25 7.80 14.08
N ALA A 169 9.07 8.97 13.46
CA ALA A 169 8.35 10.08 14.08
C ALA A 169 6.87 9.75 14.36
N ALA A 170 6.20 9.03 13.45
CA ALA A 170 4.81 8.60 13.64
C ALA A 170 4.69 7.57 14.78
N SER A 171 5.63 6.64 14.88
CA SER A 171 5.70 5.65 15.96
C SER A 171 5.96 6.29 17.31
N LEU A 172 6.85 7.28 17.38
CA LEU A 172 7.15 8.00 18.61
C LEU A 172 5.89 8.68 19.18
N ARG A 173 5.08 9.33 18.34
CA ARG A 173 3.81 9.95 18.75
C ARG A 173 2.77 8.96 19.29
N ARG A 174 2.88 7.68 18.92
CA ARG A 174 1.93 6.62 19.27
C ARG A 174 2.53 5.57 20.20
N ILE A 175 3.70 5.81 20.79
CA ILE A 175 4.47 4.76 21.48
C ILE A 175 3.67 4.03 22.56
N SER A 176 2.79 4.75 23.27
CA SER A 176 1.93 4.19 24.31
C SER A 176 0.89 3.19 23.80
N GLU A 177 0.52 3.26 22.50
CA GLU A 177 -0.45 2.38 21.84
C GLU A 177 0.17 1.03 21.41
N PHE A 178 1.49 0.90 21.40
CA PHE A 178 2.14 -0.34 20.98
C PHE A 178 2.00 -1.43 22.05
N SER A 179 1.69 -2.65 21.60
CA SER A 179 1.83 -3.86 22.41
C SER A 179 3.31 -4.19 22.61
N HIS A 180 3.63 -5.02 23.61
CA HIS A 180 4.97 -5.55 23.85
C HIS A 180 5.55 -6.24 22.60
N GLN A 181 4.76 -7.07 21.91
CA GLN A 181 5.14 -7.66 20.61
C GLN A 181 5.37 -6.61 19.53
N GLY A 182 4.56 -5.54 19.50
CA GLY A 182 4.73 -4.42 18.58
C GLY A 182 6.05 -3.70 18.79
N LEU A 183 6.39 -3.39 20.05
CA LEU A 183 7.67 -2.77 20.42
C LEU A 183 8.88 -3.64 20.05
N ALA A 184 8.81 -4.95 20.33
CA ALA A 184 9.86 -5.90 19.95
C ALA A 184 10.06 -5.97 18.43
N SER A 185 8.97 -6.08 17.67
CA SER A 185 9.02 -6.16 16.20
C SER A 185 9.56 -4.86 15.59
N MET A 186 9.17 -3.71 16.12
CA MET A 186 9.71 -2.41 15.72
C MET A 186 11.23 -2.31 15.98
N SER A 187 11.67 -2.68 17.18
CA SER A 187 13.09 -2.69 17.56
C SER A 187 13.92 -3.60 16.64
N TRP A 188 13.46 -4.84 16.43
CA TRP A 188 14.10 -5.78 15.51
C TRP A 188 14.17 -5.24 14.08
N SER A 189 13.10 -4.62 13.60
CA SER A 189 13.03 -4.15 12.22
C SER A 189 14.00 -3.00 11.96
N PHE A 190 14.08 -2.03 12.89
CA PHE A 190 15.03 -0.92 12.78
C PHE A 190 16.48 -1.38 12.94
N SER A 191 16.78 -2.27 13.89
CA SER A 191 18.12 -2.82 14.07
C SER A 191 18.58 -3.63 12.86
N THR A 192 17.69 -4.45 12.28
CA THR A 192 17.94 -5.22 11.05
C THR A 192 18.25 -4.30 9.86
N ARG A 193 17.67 -3.10 9.82
CA ARG A 193 17.97 -2.08 8.80
C ARG A 193 19.12 -1.14 9.17
N GLN A 194 19.75 -1.35 10.32
CA GLN A 194 20.77 -0.45 10.89
C GLN A 194 20.30 1.01 10.95
N TRP A 195 19.00 1.23 11.16
CA TRP A 195 18.39 2.55 11.25
C TRP A 195 18.37 3.02 12.70
N HIS A 196 19.16 4.04 13.00
CA HIS A 196 19.37 4.54 14.36
C HIS A 196 18.61 5.85 14.57
N HIS A 197 17.32 5.75 14.94
CA HIS A 197 16.53 6.91 15.35
C HIS A 197 16.49 7.00 16.89
N GLN A 198 17.48 7.69 17.46
CA GLN A 198 17.75 7.72 18.90
C GLN A 198 16.51 8.01 19.77
N PRO A 199 15.69 9.05 19.50
CA PRO A 199 14.52 9.34 20.35
C PRO A 199 13.48 8.20 20.37
N LEU A 200 13.39 7.45 19.27
CA LEU A 200 12.44 6.33 19.18
C LEU A 200 12.97 5.12 19.93
N LEU A 201 14.26 4.81 19.80
CA LEU A 201 14.88 3.71 20.52
C LEU A 201 14.80 3.92 22.04
N GLU A 202 15.10 5.14 22.51
CA GLU A 202 14.94 5.50 23.92
C GLU A 202 13.49 5.34 24.39
N SER A 203 12.53 5.78 23.58
CA SER A 203 11.10 5.67 23.89
C SER A 203 10.61 4.21 23.91
N ILE A 204 11.11 3.37 23.00
CA ILE A 204 10.87 1.92 23.00
C ILE A 204 11.42 1.30 24.28
N SER A 205 12.67 1.61 24.64
CA SER A 205 13.29 1.11 25.88
C SER A 205 12.51 1.54 27.13
N ALA A 206 12.17 2.82 27.24
CA ALA A 206 11.38 3.35 28.35
C ALA A 206 10.00 2.68 28.46
N SER A 207 9.36 2.38 27.32
CA SER A 207 8.05 1.70 27.28
C SER A 207 8.15 0.19 27.58
N ALA A 208 9.29 -0.43 27.30
CA ALA A 208 9.52 -1.86 27.51
C ALA A 208 9.89 -2.20 28.96
N ILE A 209 10.67 -1.35 29.64
CA ILE A 209 11.11 -1.57 31.04
C ILE A 209 9.95 -1.95 31.99
N PRO A 210 8.85 -1.19 32.07
CA PRO A 210 7.75 -1.53 32.99
C PRO A 210 6.96 -2.77 32.56
N ARG A 211 7.12 -3.25 31.32
CA ARG A 211 6.40 -4.38 30.73
C ARG A 211 7.31 -5.59 30.50
N ILE A 212 8.51 -5.60 31.09
CA ILE A 212 9.54 -6.59 30.77
C ILE A 212 9.07 -8.04 31.00
N THR A 213 8.16 -8.24 31.95
CA THR A 213 7.53 -9.55 32.26
C THR A 213 6.61 -10.06 31.15
N ASP A 214 6.12 -9.18 30.28
CA ASP A 214 5.18 -9.52 29.20
C ASP A 214 5.91 -10.02 27.93
N PHE A 215 7.24 -9.89 27.90
CA PHE A 215 8.08 -10.37 26.79
C PHE A 215 8.40 -11.85 26.98
N LEU A 216 7.43 -12.69 26.64
CA LEU A 216 7.63 -14.14 26.56
C LEU A 216 8.51 -14.49 25.34
N PRO A 217 9.32 -15.57 25.41
CA PRO A 217 10.06 -16.08 24.25
C PRO A 217 9.08 -16.43 23.12
N GLN A 218 9.43 -16.03 21.89
CA GLN A 218 8.64 -16.25 20.67
C GLN A 218 8.97 -17.57 19.99
#